data_AF-A0A7C5GH20-F1
#
_entry.id   AF-A0A7C5GH20-F1
#
_cell.length_a   1.000
_cell.length_b   1.000
_cell.length_c   1.000
_cell.angle_alpha   90.00
_cell.angle_beta   90.00
_cell.angle_gamma   90.00
#
_symmetry.space_group_name_H-M   'P 1'
#
loop_
_entity.id
_entity.type
_entity.pdbx_description
1 polymer ?
#
loop_
_entity_poly.entity_id
_entity_poly.type
_entity_poly.pdbx_seq_one_letter_code
_entity_poly.pdbx_strand_id
1 'polypeptide(L)' 'YGFNTHSLRYAFVTYLAKKGVPTQLIAKITGHKYLDYILHYTQKIQAEDILSNLFSL' A
#
# COMPACT_ATOMS: atom_id res chain seq x y z
N TYR A 1 14.91 19.61 -1.30
CA TYR A 1 14.25 18.29 -1.33
C TYR A 1 12.94 18.37 -0.56
N GLY A 2 11.81 18.06 -1.19
CA GLY A 2 10.45 18.33 -0.67
C GLY A 2 9.68 17.08 -0.23
N PHE A 3 10.37 16.06 0.26
CA PHE A 3 9.73 14.82 0.70
C PHE A 3 9.43 14.89 2.20
N ASN A 4 8.23 14.46 2.60
CA ASN A 4 7.85 14.39 4.00
C ASN A 4 7.84 12.93 4.50
N THR A 5 7.93 12.74 5.81
CA THR A 5 7.96 11.41 6.45
C THR A 5 6.73 10.56 6.10
N HIS A 6 5.58 11.19 5.88
CA HIS A 6 4.35 10.51 5.49
C HIS A 6 4.42 9.94 4.06
N SER A 7 5.03 10.66 3.12
CA SER A 7 5.22 10.20 1.73
C SER A 7 6.19 9.01 1.67
N LEU A 8 7.22 8.99 2.52
CA LEU A 8 8.13 7.83 2.63
C LEU A 8 7.40 6.60 3.16
N ARG A 9 6.57 6.76 4.20
CA ARG A 9 5.71 5.67 4.71
C ARG A 9 4.77 5.16 3.62
N TYR A 10 4.14 6.05 2.86
CA TYR A 10 3.23 5.67 1.78
C TYR A 10 3.95 4.90 0.67
N ALA A 11 5.13 5.37 0.24
CA ALA A 11 5.96 4.68 -0.74
C ALA A 11 6.35 3.28 -0.27
N PHE A 12 6.73 3.13 1.00
CA PHE A 12 7.08 1.84 1.58
C PHE A 12 5.88 0.87 1.66
N VAL A 13 4.71 1.34 2.10
CA VAL A 13 3.47 0.55 2.08
C VAL A 13 3.11 0.11 0.67
N THR A 14 3.23 1.01 -0.31
CA THR A 14 2.93 0.72 -1.73
C THR A 14 3.88 -0.33 -2.29
N TYR A 15 5.17 -0.23 -1.98
CA TYR A 15 6.17 -1.21 -2.38
C TYR A 15 5.84 -2.62 -1.84
N LEU A 16 5.50 -2.74 -0.56
CA LEU A 16 5.14 -4.03 0.05
C LEU A 16 3.82 -4.58 -0.49
N ALA A 17 2.82 -3.73 -0.73
CA ALA A 17 1.54 -4.13 -1.31
C ALA A 17 1.73 -4.73 -2.71
N LYS A 18 2.49 -4.05 -3.57
CA LYS A 18 2.83 -4.54 -4.93
C LYS A 18 3.66 -5.82 -4.94
N LYS A 19 4.35 -6.13 -3.84
CA LYS A 19 5.06 -7.41 -3.64
C LYS A 19 4.14 -8.53 -3.14
N GLY A 20 2.84 -8.28 -2.95
CA GLY A 20 1.88 -9.26 -2.48
C GLY A 20 1.95 -9.52 -0.97
N VAL A 21 2.58 -8.64 -0.20
CA VAL A 21 2.66 -8.80 1.27
C VAL A 21 1.27 -8.59 1.88
N PRO A 22 0.77 -9.51 2.74
CA PRO A 22 -0.50 -9.36 3.42
C PRO A 22 -0.63 -8.04 4.20
N THR A 23 -1.75 -7.35 4.05
CA THR A 23 -2.04 -6.05 4.69
C THR A 23 -1.80 -6.06 6.21
N GLN A 24 -2.14 -7.15 6.89
CA GLN A 24 -1.95 -7.31 8.33
C GLN A 24 -0.47 -7.28 8.73
N LEU A 25 0.41 -7.85 7.89
CA LEU A 25 1.85 -7.81 8.11
C LEU A 25 2.40 -6.40 7.85
N ILE A 26 1.94 -5.75 6.77
CA ILE A 26 2.30 -4.35 6.50
C ILE A 26 1.90 -3.45 7.67
N ALA A 27 0.72 -3.66 8.24
CA ALA A 27 0.23 -2.92 9.42
C ALA A 27 1.16 -3.07 10.63
N LYS A 28 1.60 -4.31 10.92
CA LYS A 28 2.53 -4.60 12.01
C LYS A 28 3.91 -4.00 11.78
N ILE A 29 4.44 -4.09 10.56
CA ILE A 29 5.74 -3.49 10.19
C ILE A 29 5.70 -1.96 10.38
N THR A 30 4.59 -1.33 10.03
CA THR A 30 4.46 0.14 10.04
C THR A 30 3.84 0.71 11.31
N GLY A 31 3.59 -0.11 12.33
CA GLY A 31 3.09 0.33 13.63
C GLY A 31 1.63 0.81 13.64
N HIS A 32 0.80 0.38 12.69
CA HIS A 32 -0.61 0.76 12.67
C HIS A 32 -1.39 0.01 13.76
N LYS A 33 -2.09 0.76 14.61
CA LYS A 33 -2.98 0.21 15.63
C LYS A 33 -4.26 -0.39 15.04
N TYR A 34 -4.81 0.26 14.02
CA TYR A 34 -6.05 -0.14 13.34
C TYR A 34 -5.77 -0.48 11.88
N LEU A 35 -6.49 -1.49 11.38
CA LEU A 35 -6.31 -1.99 10.02
C LEU A 35 -7.04 -1.15 8.97
N ASP A 36 -8.06 -0.38 9.35
CA ASP A 36 -8.99 0.23 8.39
C ASP A 36 -8.28 1.16 7.39
N TYR A 37 -7.37 2.00 7.89
CA TYR A 37 -6.60 2.91 7.04
C TYR A 37 -5.64 2.17 6.10
N ILE A 38 -4.87 1.21 6.61
CA ILE A 38 -3.91 0.47 5.79
C ILE A 38 -4.63 -0.45 4.80
N LEU A 39 -5.80 -0.98 5.18
CA LEU A 39 -6.66 -1.77 4.32
C LEU A 39 -7.20 -0.94 3.16
N HIS A 40 -7.77 0.23 3.45
CA HIS A 40 -8.24 1.14 2.40
C HIS A 40 -7.13 1.49 1.39
N TYR A 41 -5.92 1.84 1.86
CA TYR A 41 -4.81 2.16 0.97
C TYR A 41 -4.34 0.96 0.15
N THR A 42 -4.16 -0.20 0.78
CA THR A 42 -3.69 -1.41 0.09
C THR A 42 -4.72 -1.93 -0.91
N GLN A 43 -6.01 -1.88 -0.58
CA GLN A 43 -7.11 -2.21 -1.50
C GLN A 43 -7.11 -1.30 -2.73
N LYS A 44 -6.98 0.01 -2.55
CA LYS A 44 -6.91 0.96 -3.66
C LYS A 44 -5.74 0.63 -4.60
N ILE A 45 -4.55 0.42 -4.04
CA ILE A 45 -3.34 0.10 -4.82
C ILE A 45 -3.54 -1.20 -5.63
N GLN A 46 -4.08 -2.24 -5.00
CA GLN A 46 -4.33 -3.52 -5.67
C GLN A 46 -5.41 -3.39 -6.75
N ALA A 47 -6.47 -2.62 -6.49
CA ALA A 47 -7.53 -2.38 -7.47
C ALA A 47 -7.01 -1.64 -8.71
N GLU A 48 -6.18 -0.61 -8.51
CA GLU A 48 -5.53 0.13 -9.60
C GLU A 48 -4.58 -0.78 -10.41
N ASP A 49 -3.81 -1.65 -9.74
CA ASP A 49 -2.92 -2.60 -10.40
C ASP A 49 -3.70 -3.62 -11.25
N ILE A 50 -4.76 -4.21 -10.68
CA ILE A 50 -5.66 -5.13 -11.39
C ILE A 50 -6.29 -4.44 -12.60
N LEU A 51 -6.80 -3.21 -12.42
CA LEU A 51 -7.42 -2.44 -13.48
C LEU A 51 -6.43 -2.15 -14.62
N SER A 52 -5.21 -1.73 -14.27
CA SER A 52 -4.13 -1.50 -15.24
C SER A 52 -3.83 -2.78 -16.01
N ASN A 53 -3.67 -3.92 -15.33
CA ASN A 53 -3.35 -5.19 -15.97
C ASN A 53 -4.47 -5.69 -16.90
N LEU A 54 -5.74 -5.41 -16.58
CA LEU A 54 -6.89 -5.80 -17.40
C LEU A 54 -6.93 -5.06 -18.75
N PHE A 55 -6.57 -3.77 -18.77
CA PHE A 55 -6.60 -2.93 -19.96
C PHE A 55 -5.25 -2.83 -20.69
N SER A 56 -4.20 -3.45 -20.16
CA SER A 56 -2.87 -3.51 -20.79
C SER A 56 -2.68 -4.74 -21.69
N LEU A 57 -3.76 -5.48 -21.98
CA LEU A 57 -3.86 -6.62 -22.90
C LEU A 57 -4.47 -6.19 -24.24
#